data_AF-A0A2D6R1A3-F1
#
_entry.id   AF-A0A2D6R1A3-F1
#
_cell.length_a   1.000
_cell.length_b   1.000
_cell.length_c   1.000
_cell.angle_alpha   90.00
_cell.angle_beta   90.00
_cell.angle_gamma   90.00
#
_symmetry.space_group_name_H-M   'P 1'
#
loop_
_entity.id
_entity.type
_entity.pdbx_description
1 polymer ?
#
loop_
_entity_poly.entity_id
_entity_poly.type
_entity_poly.pdbx_seq_one_letter_code
_entity_poly.pdbx_strand_id
1 'polypeptide(L)'
;MAKREPRNRAGELKVARRAGAGVFTAIEDAVDAIQAGRMIIVVDDEDRENEGDLTIAADKITPEAINFMARYGRGLICLPMTTERLDELDIPLMVRQNTARFDTAFCVSIEAKEFTSTGISAGDRAATVQVAMDPETRPADLARPGHMFPLRSRPGGVLVRAGQTEAAVDLARIAGLNPAGVICEIMNDDGTMARVPELARFARQHDLPMITIADLIKYRMRTERLVRRIAAAKLPTEFGEFQVVAYENVIGKETHVAMVRGEVGDGEAVVVRVHARCLTGDVFHSTRCPCGQQLQAGLARVAQEPRGVLLYLNQDSQGLTLANQIRAYELQDQGVDTAEANAQVGVAPDQRDYGIGAQILGDLGVRSMRIVTNHPRRFVGLEGYGLSIVESIPFDTGGDAESVEHVGAGRRSS
;
A
#
# COMPACT_ATOMS: atom_id res chain seq x y z
N MET A 1 38.25 18.27 30.68
CA MET A 1 36.76 18.26 30.62
C MET A 1 36.30 16.82 30.49
N ALA A 2 35.21 16.43 31.14
CA ALA A 2 34.82 15.03 31.27
C ALA A 2 34.26 14.47 29.95
N LYS A 3 34.86 13.39 29.44
CA LYS A 3 34.27 12.58 28.35
C LYS A 3 33.06 11.84 28.90
N ARG A 4 31.92 11.92 28.22
CA ARG A 4 30.77 11.05 28.50
C ARG A 4 30.92 9.79 27.64
N GLU A 5 31.06 8.64 28.28
CA GLU A 5 30.98 7.35 27.59
C GLU A 5 29.53 7.04 27.18
N PRO A 6 29.30 6.42 26.02
CA PRO A 6 27.99 5.86 25.69
C PRO A 6 27.69 4.71 26.64
N ARG A 7 26.52 4.73 27.27
CA ARG A 7 26.11 3.72 28.25
C ARG A 7 25.78 2.40 27.56
N ASN A 8 26.78 1.55 27.40
CA ASN A 8 26.59 0.20 26.90
C ASN A 8 25.81 -0.64 27.95
N ARG A 9 24.55 -0.95 27.66
CA ARG A 9 23.76 -1.95 28.40
C ARG A 9 23.52 -3.13 27.48
N ALA A 10 24.32 -4.19 27.65
CA ALA A 10 24.08 -5.47 27.01
C ALA A 10 22.68 -5.98 27.42
N GLY A 11 21.76 -6.00 26.46
CA GLY A 11 20.48 -6.69 26.58
C GLY A 11 20.58 -8.04 25.89
N GLU A 12 20.51 -9.12 26.67
CA GLU A 12 20.34 -10.47 26.10
C GLU A 12 19.06 -10.52 25.26
N LEU A 13 19.10 -11.16 24.08
CA LEU A 13 17.90 -11.40 23.27
C LEU A 13 16.89 -12.22 24.08
N LYS A 14 15.79 -11.59 24.50
CA LYS A 14 14.71 -12.27 25.23
C LYS A 14 13.78 -12.97 24.25
N VAL A 15 13.89 -14.29 24.19
CA VAL A 15 13.01 -15.18 23.43
C VAL A 15 11.60 -15.20 24.05
N ALA A 16 10.57 -15.00 23.23
CA ALA A 16 9.18 -15.04 23.65
C ALA A 16 8.54 -16.40 23.32
N ARG A 17 7.50 -16.82 24.05
CA ARG A 17 6.80 -18.10 23.79
C ARG A 17 5.58 -17.90 22.89
N ARG A 18 5.52 -18.74 21.84
CA ARG A 18 4.47 -18.93 20.82
C ARG A 18 3.00 -18.63 21.17
N ALA A 19 2.36 -17.92 20.24
CA ALA A 19 1.14 -18.33 19.49
C ALA A 19 1.29 -17.79 18.03
N GLY A 20 0.49 -18.15 17.00
CA GLY A 20 -0.48 -19.26 16.85
C GLY A 20 -1.08 -19.30 15.42
N ALA A 21 -1.30 -20.50 14.86
CA ALA A 21 -2.08 -20.79 13.63
C ALA A 21 -1.89 -19.87 12.39
N GLY A 22 -0.65 -19.72 11.91
CA GLY A 22 -0.35 -19.07 10.62
C GLY A 22 1.13 -19.22 10.26
N VAL A 23 1.47 -19.05 8.97
CA VAL A 23 2.86 -18.80 8.55
C VAL A 23 3.22 -17.32 8.74
N PHE A 24 2.23 -16.44 8.60
CA PHE A 24 2.34 -15.01 8.85
C PHE A 24 1.80 -14.65 10.24
N THR A 25 2.31 -13.55 10.79
CA THR A 25 2.00 -12.98 12.12
C THR A 25 1.09 -11.76 11.93
N ALA A 26 0.32 -11.37 12.96
CA ALA A 26 -0.42 -10.11 12.93
C ALA A 26 0.55 -8.91 12.83
N ILE A 27 0.10 -7.82 12.20
CA ILE A 27 0.93 -6.62 12.03
C ILE A 27 1.20 -5.96 13.38
N GLU A 28 0.23 -6.02 14.29
CA GLU A 28 0.35 -5.58 15.69
C GLU A 28 1.55 -6.25 16.40
N ASP A 29 1.64 -7.58 16.37
CA ASP A 29 2.75 -8.34 16.98
C ASP A 29 4.11 -8.04 16.31
N ALA A 30 4.11 -7.77 15.00
CA ALA A 30 5.31 -7.41 14.25
C ALA A 30 5.79 -5.99 14.57
N VAL A 31 4.86 -5.05 14.79
CA VAL A 31 5.15 -3.69 15.27
C VAL A 31 5.74 -3.75 16.68
N ASP A 32 5.16 -4.53 17.59
CA ASP A 32 5.71 -4.75 18.94
C ASP A 32 7.12 -5.37 18.88
N ALA A 33 7.36 -6.30 17.95
CA ALA A 33 8.69 -6.87 17.72
C ALA A 33 9.71 -5.80 17.28
N ILE A 34 9.35 -4.95 16.31
CA ILE A 34 10.18 -3.84 15.83
C ILE A 34 10.43 -2.81 16.94
N GLN A 35 9.42 -2.45 17.72
CA GLN A 35 9.54 -1.51 18.85
C GLN A 35 10.49 -2.05 19.94
N ALA A 36 10.46 -3.36 20.18
CA ALA A 36 11.38 -4.07 21.07
C ALA A 36 12.81 -4.26 20.49
N GLY A 37 13.04 -3.91 19.23
CA GLY A 37 14.34 -4.06 18.56
C GLY A 37 14.65 -5.47 18.06
N ARG A 38 13.61 -6.28 17.81
CA ARG A 38 13.76 -7.56 17.11
C ARG A 38 13.66 -7.35 15.60
N MET A 39 14.36 -8.19 14.84
CA MET A 39 14.12 -8.33 13.41
C MET A 39 12.79 -9.06 13.16
N ILE A 40 12.15 -8.73 12.04
CA ILE A 40 11.06 -9.51 11.43
C ILE A 40 11.45 -9.86 9.98
N ILE A 41 10.63 -10.67 9.31
CA ILE A 41 10.69 -10.88 7.86
C ILE A 41 9.50 -10.16 7.21
N VAL A 42 9.77 -9.34 6.19
CA VAL A 42 8.73 -8.72 5.35
C VAL A 42 8.78 -9.37 3.98
N VAL A 43 7.65 -9.93 3.53
CA VAL A 43 7.51 -10.58 2.23
C VAL A 43 6.64 -9.72 1.31
N ASP A 44 7.07 -9.53 0.06
CA ASP A 44 6.27 -8.84 -0.96
C ASP A 44 5.34 -9.80 -1.74
N ASP A 45 4.58 -9.27 -2.70
CA ASP A 45 3.61 -10.07 -3.46
C ASP A 45 4.28 -11.07 -4.42
N GLU A 46 3.63 -12.23 -4.63
CA GLU A 46 4.17 -13.33 -5.45
C GLU A 46 4.45 -12.93 -6.92
N ASP A 47 3.75 -11.90 -7.42
CA ASP A 47 3.89 -11.35 -8.78
C ASP A 47 4.95 -10.24 -8.91
N ARG A 48 5.58 -9.82 -7.79
CA ARG A 48 6.58 -8.74 -7.76
C ARG A 48 8.02 -9.29 -7.69
N GLU A 49 8.65 -9.30 -6.52
CA GLU A 49 9.96 -9.95 -6.28
C GLU A 49 9.76 -11.37 -5.74
N ASN A 50 8.70 -11.61 -4.95
CA ASN A 50 8.38 -12.86 -4.25
C ASN A 50 9.47 -13.26 -3.25
N GLU A 51 10.02 -12.26 -2.56
CA GLU A 51 11.23 -12.35 -1.74
C GLU A 51 10.98 -11.82 -0.33
N GLY A 52 11.81 -12.26 0.62
CA GLY A 52 11.68 -11.94 2.03
C GLY A 52 12.89 -11.21 2.58
N ASP A 53 12.65 -10.05 3.20
CA ASP A 53 13.69 -9.20 3.77
C ASP A 53 13.70 -9.29 5.30
N LEU A 54 14.86 -9.56 5.88
CA LEU A 54 15.13 -9.23 7.27
C LEU A 54 14.95 -7.73 7.47
N THR A 55 14.08 -7.32 8.38
CA THR A 55 13.73 -5.91 8.61
C THR A 55 13.85 -5.58 10.10
N ILE A 56 14.52 -4.47 10.42
CA ILE A 56 14.60 -3.87 11.77
C ILE A 56 14.49 -2.34 11.67
N ALA A 57 13.95 -1.67 12.69
CA ALA A 57 14.02 -0.21 12.76
C ALA A 57 15.47 0.28 12.94
N ALA A 58 15.84 1.37 12.27
CA ALA A 58 17.20 1.91 12.28
C ALA A 58 17.66 2.32 13.71
N ASP A 59 16.74 2.85 14.52
CA ASP A 59 16.96 3.18 15.94
C ASP A 59 17.37 1.99 16.82
N LYS A 60 17.16 0.77 16.35
CA LYS A 60 17.40 -0.48 17.08
C LYS A 60 18.58 -1.28 16.51
N ILE A 61 19.29 -0.73 15.53
CA ILE A 61 20.39 -1.42 14.88
C ILE A 61 21.54 -1.68 15.86
N THR A 62 22.12 -2.88 15.78
CA THR A 62 23.32 -3.26 16.52
C THR A 62 24.32 -3.97 15.59
N PRO A 63 25.60 -4.07 15.98
CA PRO A 63 26.58 -4.86 15.24
C PRO A 63 26.15 -6.34 15.10
N GLU A 64 25.47 -6.90 16.09
CA GLU A 64 24.94 -8.27 16.06
C GLU A 64 23.84 -8.43 15.00
N ALA A 65 22.94 -7.44 14.87
CA ALA A 65 21.91 -7.43 13.83
C ALA A 65 22.51 -7.34 12.42
N ILE A 66 23.48 -6.44 12.19
CA ILE A 66 24.20 -6.34 10.91
C ILE A 66 24.96 -7.63 10.60
N ASN A 67 25.61 -8.24 11.61
CA ASN A 67 26.32 -9.51 11.44
C ASN A 67 25.35 -10.68 11.16
N PHE A 68 24.16 -10.68 11.77
CA PHE A 68 23.11 -11.64 11.49
C PHE A 68 22.62 -11.51 10.05
N MET A 69 22.29 -10.29 9.61
CA MET A 69 21.91 -10.00 8.22
C MET A 69 23.00 -10.46 7.24
N ALA A 70 24.26 -10.08 7.45
CA ALA A 70 25.37 -10.46 6.57
C ALA A 70 25.61 -11.99 6.50
N ARG A 71 25.33 -12.73 7.57
CA ARG A 71 25.55 -14.19 7.65
C ARG A 71 24.36 -15.02 7.16
N TYR A 72 23.14 -14.60 7.49
CA TYR A 72 21.92 -15.39 7.34
C TYR A 72 20.94 -14.81 6.33
N GLY A 73 20.90 -13.48 6.13
CA GLY A 73 20.25 -12.88 4.98
C GLY A 73 21.12 -13.03 3.73
N ARG A 74 22.37 -12.57 3.84
CA ARG A 74 23.42 -12.55 2.79
C ARG A 74 23.17 -11.60 1.62
N GLY A 75 21.95 -11.03 1.52
CA GLY A 75 21.61 -9.95 0.59
C GLY A 75 22.34 -8.63 0.88
N LEU A 76 21.94 -7.59 0.17
CA LEU A 76 22.52 -6.25 0.27
C LEU A 76 21.91 -5.51 1.46
N ILE A 77 22.71 -5.25 2.50
CA ILE A 77 22.22 -4.51 3.67
C ILE A 77 21.97 -3.04 3.29
N CYS A 78 20.69 -2.69 3.20
CA CYS A 78 20.20 -1.39 2.78
C CYS A 78 19.58 -0.61 3.95
N LEU A 79 19.52 0.71 3.81
CA LEU A 79 18.99 1.65 4.81
C LEU A 79 17.79 2.44 4.22
N PRO A 80 16.57 1.87 4.21
CA PRO A 80 15.35 2.62 3.92
C PRO A 80 15.17 3.85 4.81
N MET A 81 14.98 5.00 4.18
CA MET A 81 14.84 6.31 4.82
C MET A 81 13.72 7.13 4.17
N THR A 82 13.16 8.07 4.93
CA THR A 82 12.28 9.10 4.38
C THR A 82 12.99 9.99 3.36
N THR A 83 12.23 10.52 2.41
CA THR A 83 12.73 11.50 1.43
C THR A 83 13.27 12.74 2.14
N GLU A 84 12.55 13.23 3.15
CA GLU A 84 12.90 14.38 3.96
C GLU A 84 14.27 14.23 4.62
N ARG A 85 14.55 13.07 5.24
CA ARG A 85 15.82 12.84 5.94
C ARG A 85 17.00 12.66 4.98
N LEU A 86 16.76 12.09 3.80
CA LEU A 86 17.78 12.00 2.75
C LEU A 86 18.10 13.38 2.15
N ASP A 87 17.10 14.25 2.00
CA ASP A 87 17.28 15.60 1.49
C ASP A 87 17.96 16.52 2.55
N GLU A 88 17.62 16.40 3.84
CA GLU A 88 18.34 17.05 4.96
C GLU A 88 19.84 16.73 4.97
N LEU A 89 20.17 15.47 4.71
CA LEU A 89 21.54 14.97 4.71
C LEU A 89 22.27 15.16 3.37
N ASP A 90 21.64 15.74 2.34
CA ASP A 90 22.16 15.84 0.96
C ASP A 90 22.63 14.47 0.42
N ILE A 91 21.71 13.50 0.43
CA ILE A 91 21.91 12.14 -0.06
C ILE A 91 21.01 11.94 -1.30
N PRO A 92 21.50 12.27 -2.51
CA PRO A 92 20.73 12.13 -3.74
C PRO A 92 20.61 10.67 -4.19
N LEU A 93 19.69 10.43 -5.14
CA LEU A 93 19.65 9.17 -5.90
C LEU A 93 20.99 8.93 -6.62
N MET A 94 21.45 7.67 -6.68
CA MET A 94 22.74 7.33 -7.27
C MET A 94 22.76 7.47 -8.81
N VAL A 95 21.60 7.40 -9.45
CA VAL A 95 21.40 7.58 -10.90
C VAL A 95 20.32 8.62 -11.18
N ARG A 96 20.46 9.38 -12.27
CA ARG A 96 19.48 10.38 -12.71
C ARG A 96 18.22 9.78 -13.35
N GLN A 97 18.38 8.63 -14.00
CA GLN A 97 17.29 7.89 -14.63
C GLN A 97 17.41 6.44 -14.15
N ASN A 98 16.43 5.99 -13.37
CA ASN A 98 16.38 4.61 -12.93
C ASN A 98 15.83 3.73 -14.06
N THR A 99 16.51 2.62 -14.34
CA THR A 99 16.10 1.61 -15.33
C THR A 99 15.97 0.22 -14.71
N ALA A 100 16.04 0.12 -13.38
CA ALA A 100 15.83 -1.13 -12.66
C ALA A 100 14.36 -1.59 -12.75
N ARG A 101 14.13 -2.89 -12.89
CA ARG A 101 12.81 -3.52 -13.09
C ARG A 101 11.75 -3.06 -12.07
N PHE A 102 12.13 -2.89 -10.81
CA PHE A 102 11.23 -2.56 -9.71
C PHE A 102 11.37 -1.12 -9.20
N ASP A 103 12.07 -0.26 -9.95
CA ASP A 103 12.35 1.14 -9.61
C ASP A 103 12.84 1.33 -8.16
N THR A 104 13.75 0.45 -7.71
CA THR A 104 14.33 0.53 -6.37
C THR A 104 15.21 1.77 -6.28
N ALA A 105 14.82 2.70 -5.40
CA ALA A 105 15.32 4.07 -5.36
C ALA A 105 16.65 4.17 -4.57
N PHE A 106 17.71 3.54 -5.10
CA PHE A 106 19.04 3.60 -4.52
C PHE A 106 19.61 5.02 -4.50
N CYS A 107 20.10 5.41 -3.33
CA CYS A 107 20.87 6.63 -3.11
C CYS A 107 22.38 6.37 -3.18
N VAL A 108 23.15 7.46 -3.25
CA VAL A 108 24.62 7.40 -3.10
C VAL A 108 24.95 6.73 -1.77
N SER A 109 25.83 5.72 -1.79
CA SER A 109 26.21 5.00 -0.57
C SER A 109 27.01 5.88 0.39
N ILE A 110 26.86 5.62 1.68
CA ILE A 110 27.38 6.47 2.76
C ILE A 110 28.23 5.70 3.77
N GLU A 111 29.11 6.43 4.44
CA GLU A 111 29.86 5.99 5.61
C GLU A 111 29.88 7.13 6.65
N ALA A 112 29.78 6.83 7.95
CA ALA A 112 30.11 7.83 8.96
C ALA A 112 31.63 8.10 8.96
N LYS A 113 32.03 9.38 9.02
CA LYS A 113 33.45 9.78 9.05
C LYS A 113 34.13 9.53 10.39
N GLU A 114 33.35 9.56 11.47
CA GLU A 114 33.79 9.19 12.81
C GLU A 114 33.21 7.83 13.19
N PHE A 115 33.81 7.19 14.21
CA PHE A 115 33.38 5.89 14.76
C PHE A 115 33.52 4.67 13.83
N THR A 116 33.97 4.85 12.58
CA THR A 116 34.26 3.79 11.61
C THR A 116 35.76 3.66 11.33
N SER A 117 36.15 2.65 10.56
CA SER A 117 37.52 2.37 10.14
C SER A 117 37.63 2.20 8.62
N THR A 118 37.21 1.05 8.10
CA THR A 118 37.07 0.78 6.66
C THR A 118 35.61 0.78 6.21
N GLY A 119 34.64 0.83 7.14
CA GLY A 119 33.21 0.92 6.84
C GLY A 119 32.49 -0.41 6.74
N ILE A 120 33.14 -1.46 6.22
CA ILE A 120 32.48 -2.75 5.92
C ILE A 120 32.18 -3.62 7.16
N SER A 121 32.80 -3.35 8.30
CA SER A 121 32.61 -4.12 9.53
C SER A 121 31.15 -4.06 10.00
N ALA A 122 30.71 -5.04 10.79
CA ALA A 122 29.36 -5.01 11.34
C ALA A 122 29.16 -3.85 12.35
N GLY A 123 30.23 -3.47 13.07
CA GLY A 123 30.24 -2.31 13.94
C GLY A 123 30.23 -0.99 13.18
N ASP A 124 31.05 -0.89 12.12
CA ASP A 124 31.17 0.30 11.28
C ASP A 124 29.83 0.60 10.59
N ARG A 125 29.21 -0.41 9.96
CA ARG A 125 27.89 -0.26 9.33
C ARG A 125 26.79 0.11 10.33
N ALA A 126 26.78 -0.48 11.53
CA ALA A 126 25.83 -0.09 12.58
C ALA A 126 26.05 1.37 13.04
N ALA A 127 27.30 1.81 13.19
CA ALA A 127 27.63 3.19 13.50
C ALA A 127 27.20 4.15 12.37
N THR A 128 27.41 3.80 11.10
CA THR A 128 26.95 4.58 9.94
C THR A 128 25.42 4.74 9.93
N VAL A 129 24.65 3.70 10.24
CA VAL A 129 23.19 3.81 10.41
C VAL A 129 22.83 4.74 11.56
N GLN A 130 23.47 4.59 12.73
CA GLN A 130 23.19 5.43 13.91
C GLN A 130 23.49 6.91 13.64
N VAL A 131 24.62 7.23 12.99
CA VAL A 131 24.96 8.61 12.58
C VAL A 131 23.94 9.15 11.57
N ALA A 132 23.53 8.36 10.58
CA ALA A 132 22.49 8.80 9.64
C ALA A 132 21.14 9.12 10.32
N MET A 133 20.81 8.44 11.43
CA MET A 133 19.56 8.67 12.19
C MET A 133 19.64 9.80 13.23
N ASP A 134 20.83 10.17 13.72
CA ASP A 134 20.97 11.23 14.73
C ASP A 134 20.51 12.59 14.15
N PRO A 135 19.47 13.25 14.72
CA PRO A 135 18.92 14.48 14.17
C PRO A 135 19.92 15.65 14.09
N GLU A 136 21.01 15.63 14.87
CA GLU A 136 22.06 16.67 14.82
C GLU A 136 23.08 16.46 13.68
N THR A 137 23.11 15.27 13.07
CA THR A 137 24.01 14.92 11.96
C THR A 137 23.77 15.80 10.74
N ARG A 138 24.87 16.28 10.15
CA ARG A 138 24.90 17.15 8.98
C ARG A 138 25.44 16.39 7.75
N PRO A 139 25.18 16.87 6.52
CA PRO A 139 25.74 16.29 5.29
C PRO A 139 27.25 16.05 5.31
N ALA A 140 27.98 16.88 6.06
CA ALA A 140 29.43 16.86 6.18
C ALA A 140 29.98 15.75 7.09
N ASP A 141 29.15 15.12 7.93
CA ASP A 141 29.59 14.06 8.87
C ASP A 141 29.58 12.67 8.21
N LEU A 142 28.93 12.57 7.03
CA LEU A 142 28.89 11.40 6.18
C LEU A 142 29.87 11.53 5.00
N ALA A 143 30.68 10.50 4.78
CA ALA A 143 31.46 10.30 3.56
C ALA A 143 30.58 9.65 2.47
N ARG A 144 30.98 9.86 1.21
CA ARG A 144 30.37 9.31 0.00
C ARG A 144 31.51 8.98 -0.98
N PRO A 145 31.62 7.76 -1.53
CA PRO A 145 30.82 6.56 -1.25
C PRO A 145 31.10 5.97 0.15
N GLY A 146 30.36 4.93 0.51
CA GLY A 146 30.58 4.07 1.68
C GLY A 146 29.90 2.69 1.56
N HIS A 147 29.75 1.98 2.67
CA HIS A 147 29.27 0.58 2.71
C HIS A 147 27.85 0.40 3.26
N MET A 148 27.15 1.48 3.61
CA MET A 148 25.69 1.48 3.77
C MET A 148 25.02 2.07 2.53
N PHE A 149 23.91 1.46 2.12
CA PHE A 149 23.18 1.79 0.89
C PHE A 149 21.80 2.37 1.22
N PRO A 150 21.64 3.71 1.27
CA PRO A 150 20.34 4.29 1.58
C PRO A 150 19.35 4.06 0.44
N LEU A 151 18.07 3.86 0.81
CA LEU A 151 16.96 3.72 -0.14
C LEU A 151 15.91 4.79 0.15
N ARG A 152 15.51 5.53 -0.89
CA ARG A 152 14.52 6.61 -0.77
C ARG A 152 13.09 6.04 -0.79
N SER A 153 12.47 5.94 0.37
CA SER A 153 11.05 5.60 0.48
C SER A 153 10.19 6.70 -0.16
N ARG A 154 9.19 6.30 -0.95
CA ARG A 154 8.19 7.24 -1.47
C ARG A 154 7.33 7.81 -0.32
N PRO A 155 6.99 9.11 -0.33
CA PRO A 155 5.98 9.67 0.57
C PRO A 155 4.66 8.89 0.46
N GLY A 156 4.02 8.62 1.60
CA GLY A 156 2.83 7.75 1.68
C GLY A 156 3.13 6.26 1.90
N GLY A 157 4.36 5.80 1.72
CA GLY A 157 4.79 4.44 2.08
C GLY A 157 4.12 3.33 1.23
N VAL A 158 3.78 2.20 1.85
CA VAL A 158 3.30 1.00 1.13
C VAL A 158 2.00 1.22 0.35
N LEU A 159 1.26 2.26 0.70
CA LEU A 159 0.03 2.69 0.02
C LEU A 159 0.32 3.33 -1.36
N VAL A 160 1.54 3.82 -1.58
CA VAL A 160 2.02 4.40 -2.86
C VAL A 160 2.89 3.41 -3.64
N ARG A 161 3.77 2.67 -2.96
CA ARG A 161 4.61 1.61 -3.55
C ARG A 161 4.69 0.42 -2.59
N ALA A 162 4.13 -0.71 -2.99
CA ALA A 162 4.20 -1.96 -2.25
C ALA A 162 5.61 -2.59 -2.36
N GLY A 163 6.59 -2.03 -1.65
CA GLY A 163 7.97 -2.53 -1.60
C GLY A 163 8.53 -2.55 -0.18
N GLN A 164 9.55 -3.38 0.05
CA GLN A 164 10.19 -3.58 1.35
C GLN A 164 10.82 -2.29 1.89
N THR A 165 11.29 -1.41 0.99
CA THR A 165 11.76 -0.05 1.32
C THR A 165 10.70 0.76 2.07
N GLU A 166 9.51 0.88 1.49
CA GLU A 166 8.37 1.57 2.09
C GLU A 166 7.89 0.86 3.36
N ALA A 167 7.85 -0.48 3.36
CA ALA A 167 7.39 -1.27 4.49
C ALA A 167 8.26 -1.06 5.74
N ALA A 168 9.59 -1.05 5.59
CA ALA A 168 10.52 -0.83 6.70
C ALA A 168 10.36 0.57 7.33
N VAL A 169 10.19 1.60 6.49
CA VAL A 169 9.92 2.98 6.93
C VAL A 169 8.56 3.11 7.63
N ASP A 170 7.53 2.46 7.09
CA ASP A 170 6.19 2.48 7.67
C ASP A 170 6.11 1.73 9.01
N LEU A 171 6.70 0.54 9.11
CA LEU A 171 6.75 -0.24 10.35
C LEU A 171 7.45 0.52 11.47
N ALA A 172 8.58 1.17 11.18
CA ALA A 172 9.30 1.99 12.15
C ALA A 172 8.44 3.18 12.62
N ARG A 173 7.72 3.84 11.69
CA ARG A 173 6.78 4.92 12.02
C ARG A 173 5.62 4.44 12.90
N ILE A 174 5.00 3.31 12.57
CA ILE A 174 3.89 2.72 13.34
C ILE A 174 4.36 2.29 14.74
N ALA A 175 5.60 1.82 14.87
CA ALA A 175 6.25 1.51 16.15
C ALA A 175 6.61 2.75 17.00
N GLY A 176 6.37 3.97 16.51
CA GLY A 176 6.71 5.22 17.21
C GLY A 176 8.22 5.51 17.27
N LEU A 177 8.98 4.99 16.30
CA LEU A 177 10.43 5.19 16.14
C LEU A 177 10.70 6.18 15.00
N ASN A 178 11.97 6.55 14.78
CA ASN A 178 12.35 7.28 13.58
C ASN A 178 11.92 6.48 12.33
N PRO A 179 11.35 7.14 11.29
CA PRO A 179 10.76 6.47 10.13
C PRO A 179 11.84 5.98 9.15
N ALA A 180 12.65 5.03 9.59
CA ALA A 180 13.75 4.42 8.86
C ALA A 180 14.01 3.01 9.37
N GLY A 181 14.48 2.14 8.47
CA GLY A 181 14.79 0.75 8.77
C GLY A 181 16.13 0.33 8.20
N VAL A 182 16.56 -0.88 8.56
CA VAL A 182 17.63 -1.60 7.87
C VAL A 182 17.02 -2.89 7.34
N ILE A 183 17.23 -3.14 6.04
CA ILE A 183 16.73 -4.33 5.34
C ILE A 183 17.85 -5.15 4.72
N CYS A 184 17.63 -6.44 4.55
CA CYS A 184 18.55 -7.37 3.88
C CYS A 184 17.76 -8.58 3.37
N GLU A 185 17.81 -8.83 2.07
CA GLU A 185 17.13 -9.94 1.41
C GLU A 185 17.70 -11.29 1.89
N ILE A 186 16.85 -12.32 2.00
CA ILE A 186 17.23 -13.64 2.48
C ILE A 186 17.52 -14.59 1.30
N MET A 187 18.76 -15.08 1.24
CA MET A 187 19.20 -16.12 0.31
C MET A 187 19.28 -17.51 0.96
N ASN A 188 18.96 -18.53 0.17
CA ASN A 188 19.24 -19.93 0.44
C ASN A 188 20.76 -20.21 0.43
N ASP A 189 21.16 -21.41 0.89
CA ASP A 189 22.58 -21.80 0.97
C ASP A 189 23.30 -21.91 -0.38
N ASP A 190 22.56 -22.10 -1.48
CA ASP A 190 23.07 -22.14 -2.85
C ASP A 190 23.13 -20.75 -3.53
N GLY A 191 22.73 -19.68 -2.84
CA GLY A 191 22.66 -18.33 -3.37
C GLY A 191 21.39 -18.02 -4.18
N THR A 192 20.40 -18.91 -4.21
CA THR A 192 19.06 -18.58 -4.72
C THR A 192 18.27 -17.76 -3.68
N MET A 193 17.33 -16.94 -4.12
CA MET A 193 16.50 -16.14 -3.21
C MET A 193 15.43 -17.01 -2.53
N ALA A 194 15.31 -16.89 -1.19
CA ALA A 194 14.42 -17.71 -0.39
C ALA A 194 12.95 -17.31 -0.60
N ARG A 195 12.10 -18.29 -0.92
CA ARG A 195 10.66 -18.11 -1.15
C ARG A 195 9.85 -18.45 0.10
N VAL A 196 8.54 -18.13 0.13
CA VAL A 196 7.67 -18.31 1.32
C VAL A 196 7.86 -19.65 2.07
N PRO A 197 7.97 -20.83 1.41
CA PRO A 197 8.21 -22.10 2.12
C PRO A 197 9.58 -22.20 2.83
N GLU A 198 10.61 -21.52 2.32
CA GLU A 198 11.96 -21.42 2.88
C GLU A 198 12.01 -20.36 3.99
N LEU A 199 11.47 -19.18 3.71
CA LEU A 199 11.30 -18.10 4.69
C LEU A 199 10.53 -18.57 5.92
N ALA A 200 9.49 -19.38 5.75
CA ALA A 200 8.75 -19.97 6.86
C ALA A 200 9.60 -20.97 7.70
N ARG A 201 10.59 -21.66 7.10
CA ARG A 201 11.55 -22.50 7.85
C ARG A 201 12.55 -21.62 8.59
N PHE A 202 13.10 -20.62 7.90
CA PHE A 202 14.06 -19.65 8.44
C PHE A 202 13.48 -18.88 9.64
N ALA A 203 12.26 -18.34 9.51
CA ALA A 203 11.52 -17.66 10.57
C ALA A 203 11.37 -18.53 11.83
N ARG A 204 11.00 -19.82 11.66
CA ARG A 204 10.88 -20.77 12.78
C ARG A 204 12.23 -21.16 13.39
N GLN A 205 13.30 -21.19 12.61
CA GLN A 205 14.65 -21.50 13.09
C GLN A 205 15.24 -20.35 13.91
N HIS A 206 14.89 -19.10 13.57
CA HIS A 206 15.46 -17.89 14.16
C HIS A 206 14.48 -17.10 15.06
N ASP A 207 13.28 -17.63 15.32
CA ASP A 207 12.19 -17.01 16.11
C ASP A 207 11.81 -15.60 15.64
N LEU A 208 11.72 -15.43 14.31
CA LEU A 208 11.38 -14.16 13.67
C LEU A 208 9.89 -14.14 13.29
N PRO A 209 9.13 -13.09 13.67
CA PRO A 209 7.83 -12.81 13.07
C PRO A 209 7.97 -12.62 11.55
N MET A 210 6.94 -12.99 10.80
CA MET A 210 6.91 -12.80 9.34
C MET A 210 5.56 -12.22 8.91
N ILE A 211 5.58 -11.22 8.04
CA ILE A 211 4.38 -10.53 7.54
C ILE A 211 4.41 -10.41 6.01
N THR A 212 3.26 -10.06 5.42
CA THR A 212 3.18 -9.63 4.01
C THR A 212 3.03 -8.12 3.91
N ILE A 213 3.51 -7.52 2.81
CA ILE A 213 3.23 -6.11 2.49
C ILE A 213 1.72 -5.90 2.30
N ALA A 214 1.02 -6.87 1.70
CA ALA A 214 -0.44 -6.83 1.53
C ALA A 214 -1.20 -6.70 2.87
N ASP A 215 -0.76 -7.39 3.93
CA ASP A 215 -1.36 -7.27 5.25
C ASP A 215 -0.97 -5.97 5.96
N LEU A 216 0.24 -5.45 5.74
CA LEU A 216 0.63 -4.12 6.21
C LEU A 216 -0.20 -3.00 5.55
N ILE A 217 -0.48 -3.11 4.25
CA ILE A 217 -1.40 -2.23 3.51
C ILE A 217 -2.79 -2.27 4.16
N LYS A 218 -3.38 -3.47 4.33
CA LYS A 218 -4.70 -3.63 4.98
C LYS A 218 -4.72 -3.04 6.40
N TYR A 219 -3.65 -3.26 7.17
CA TYR A 219 -3.51 -2.70 8.51
C TYR A 219 -3.53 -1.17 8.47
N ARG A 220 -2.67 -0.53 7.67
CA ARG A 220 -2.60 0.94 7.57
C ARG A 220 -3.91 1.54 7.08
N MET A 221 -4.54 0.95 6.07
CA MET A 221 -5.84 1.45 5.57
C MET A 221 -6.96 1.32 6.62
N ARG A 222 -6.87 0.36 7.55
CA ARG A 222 -7.83 0.19 8.65
C ARG A 222 -7.56 1.13 9.83
N THR A 223 -6.30 1.37 10.18
CA THR A 223 -5.91 2.10 11.41
C THR A 223 -5.64 3.59 11.18
N GLU A 224 -5.32 4.01 9.96
CA GLU A 224 -5.00 5.40 9.62
C GLU A 224 -6.15 6.09 8.90
N ARG A 225 -6.40 7.35 9.24
CA ARG A 225 -7.37 8.20 8.51
C ARG A 225 -6.72 8.78 7.26
N LEU A 226 -6.99 8.16 6.12
CA LEU A 226 -6.45 8.52 4.81
C LEU A 226 -7.29 9.55 4.05
N VAL A 227 -8.52 9.82 4.51
CA VAL A 227 -9.44 10.78 3.88
C VAL A 227 -9.86 11.91 4.82
N ARG A 228 -9.92 13.13 4.27
CA ARG A 228 -10.34 14.35 4.96
C ARG A 228 -11.51 15.00 4.23
N ARG A 229 -12.63 15.22 4.93
CA ARG A 229 -13.73 16.06 4.44
C ARG A 229 -13.24 17.50 4.31
N ILE A 230 -13.30 18.08 3.10
CA ILE A 230 -12.77 19.42 2.82
C ILE A 230 -13.85 20.46 2.48
N ALA A 231 -15.00 20.03 1.95
CA ALA A 231 -16.12 20.91 1.64
C ALA A 231 -17.45 20.15 1.63
N ALA A 232 -18.56 20.87 1.76
CA ALA A 232 -19.90 20.34 1.49
C ALA A 232 -20.85 21.45 1.01
N ALA A 233 -21.80 21.11 0.16
CA ALA A 233 -22.82 22.02 -0.37
C ALA A 233 -24.13 21.30 -0.67
N LYS A 234 -25.22 22.05 -0.88
CA LYS A 234 -26.43 21.51 -1.54
C LYS A 234 -26.19 21.49 -3.05
N LEU A 235 -26.56 20.38 -3.70
CA LEU A 235 -26.46 20.18 -5.13
C LEU A 235 -27.82 19.73 -5.69
N PRO A 236 -28.60 20.64 -6.31
CA PRO A 236 -29.78 20.24 -7.06
C PRO A 236 -29.36 19.55 -8.36
N THR A 237 -30.01 18.44 -8.70
CA THR A 237 -29.79 17.65 -9.91
C THR A 237 -31.13 17.29 -10.56
N GLU A 238 -31.11 16.75 -11.78
CA GLU A 238 -32.31 16.18 -12.43
C GLU A 238 -32.96 15.05 -11.62
N PHE A 239 -32.17 14.34 -10.79
CA PHE A 239 -32.63 13.30 -9.87
C PHE A 239 -33.12 13.85 -8.51
N GLY A 240 -33.02 15.17 -8.28
CA GLY A 240 -33.41 15.83 -7.02
C GLY A 240 -32.24 16.48 -6.27
N GLU A 241 -32.52 16.96 -5.05
CA GLU A 241 -31.50 17.56 -4.18
C GLU A 241 -30.66 16.51 -3.43
N PHE A 242 -29.34 16.66 -3.50
CA PHE A 242 -28.34 15.96 -2.71
C PHE A 242 -27.52 16.95 -1.86
N GLN A 243 -26.93 16.48 -0.76
CA GLN A 243 -25.73 17.11 -0.20
C GLN A 243 -24.51 16.54 -0.92
N VAL A 244 -23.75 17.39 -1.61
CA VAL A 244 -22.44 17.01 -2.16
C VAL A 244 -21.37 17.24 -1.10
N VAL A 245 -20.48 16.27 -0.88
CA VAL A 245 -19.39 16.31 0.09
C VAL A 245 -18.09 15.94 -0.60
N ALA A 246 -17.08 16.80 -0.50
CA ALA A 246 -15.76 16.58 -1.08
C ALA A 246 -14.78 16.02 -0.04
N TYR A 247 -14.06 14.97 -0.41
CA TYR A 247 -13.07 14.26 0.40
C TYR A 247 -11.71 14.27 -0.30
N GLU A 248 -10.68 14.76 0.37
CA GLU A 248 -9.30 14.72 -0.12
C GLU A 248 -8.56 13.51 0.46
N ASN A 249 -7.89 12.76 -0.40
CA ASN A 249 -6.94 11.71 -0.01
C ASN A 249 -5.62 12.35 0.47
N VAL A 250 -5.20 12.10 1.71
CA VAL A 250 -4.03 12.74 2.32
C VAL A 250 -2.69 12.36 1.66
N ILE A 251 -2.67 11.26 0.90
CA ILE A 251 -1.49 10.74 0.20
C ILE A 251 -1.44 11.29 -1.22
N GLY A 252 -2.49 11.05 -2.02
CA GLY A 252 -2.52 11.43 -3.44
C GLY A 252 -2.97 12.86 -3.71
N LYS A 253 -3.58 13.54 -2.73
CA LYS A 253 -4.31 14.83 -2.87
C LYS A 253 -5.45 14.81 -3.89
N GLU A 254 -5.85 13.62 -4.35
CA GLU A 254 -7.03 13.44 -5.18
C GLU A 254 -8.29 13.75 -4.37
N THR A 255 -9.24 14.43 -5.00
CA THR A 255 -10.54 14.75 -4.40
C THR A 255 -11.61 13.79 -4.90
N HIS A 256 -12.18 12.99 -4.01
CA HIS A 256 -13.35 12.14 -4.23
C HIS A 256 -14.63 12.89 -3.80
N VAL A 257 -15.79 12.47 -4.31
CA VAL A 257 -17.06 13.13 -4.03
C VAL A 257 -18.11 12.12 -3.55
N ALA A 258 -18.81 12.45 -2.47
CA ALA A 258 -20.01 11.73 -2.04
C ALA A 258 -21.26 12.59 -2.26
N MET A 259 -22.26 12.05 -2.93
CA MET A 259 -23.59 12.64 -3.10
C MET A 259 -24.55 11.93 -2.14
N VAL A 260 -24.93 12.63 -1.07
CA VAL A 260 -25.74 12.11 0.03
C VAL A 260 -27.18 12.55 -0.16
N ARG A 261 -28.10 11.58 -0.15
CA ARG A 261 -29.55 11.79 -0.15
C ARG A 261 -30.05 11.67 1.30
N GLY A 262 -30.82 12.65 1.75
CA GLY A 262 -31.38 12.69 3.11
C GLY A 262 -30.32 12.73 4.21
N GLU A 263 -30.68 12.25 5.40
CA GLU A 263 -29.75 12.05 6.52
C GLU A 263 -29.41 10.56 6.65
N VAL A 264 -28.12 10.25 6.87
CA VAL A 264 -27.65 8.86 7.06
C VAL A 264 -28.23 8.24 8.33
N GLY A 265 -28.44 9.05 9.39
CA GLY A 265 -29.14 8.64 10.61
C GLY A 265 -28.35 7.62 11.45
N ASP A 266 -28.97 6.49 11.78
CA ASP A 266 -28.34 5.39 12.52
C ASP A 266 -27.23 4.62 11.76
N GLY A 267 -27.10 4.85 10.44
CA GLY A 267 -26.12 4.19 9.59
C GLY A 267 -26.53 2.82 9.04
N GLU A 268 -27.76 2.36 9.30
CA GLU A 268 -28.19 0.99 8.97
C GLU A 268 -28.95 0.88 7.64
N ALA A 269 -28.70 -0.20 6.88
CA ALA A 269 -29.33 -0.53 5.59
C ALA A 269 -29.37 0.64 4.58
N VAL A 270 -28.35 1.51 4.60
CA VAL A 270 -28.24 2.69 3.73
C VAL A 270 -28.04 2.24 2.28
N VAL A 271 -28.76 2.82 1.32
CA VAL A 271 -28.53 2.49 -0.10
C VAL A 271 -27.23 3.15 -0.56
N VAL A 272 -26.28 2.36 -1.02
CA VAL A 272 -24.94 2.82 -1.41
C VAL A 272 -24.63 2.40 -2.84
N ARG A 273 -24.28 3.35 -3.71
CA ARG A 273 -23.63 3.10 -5.00
C ARG A 273 -22.19 3.58 -4.90
N VAL A 274 -21.22 2.71 -5.16
CA VAL A 274 -19.84 3.12 -5.41
C VAL A 274 -19.62 3.15 -6.91
N HIS A 275 -19.12 4.27 -7.42
CA HIS A 275 -18.83 4.51 -8.83
C HIS A 275 -17.38 5.01 -8.93
N ALA A 276 -16.57 4.33 -9.73
CA ALA A 276 -15.23 4.79 -10.07
C ALA A 276 -15.29 5.61 -11.37
N ARG A 277 -14.50 6.69 -11.43
CA ARG A 277 -14.52 7.68 -12.51
C ARG A 277 -14.37 7.01 -13.89
N CYS A 278 -15.07 7.57 -14.86
CA CYS A 278 -14.78 7.35 -16.27
C CYS A 278 -15.05 8.62 -17.06
N LEU A 279 -14.03 9.42 -17.38
CA LEU A 279 -14.24 10.71 -18.07
C LEU A 279 -15.00 10.54 -19.40
N THR A 280 -14.63 9.54 -20.19
CA THR A 280 -15.23 9.31 -21.51
C THR A 280 -16.69 8.86 -21.43
N GLY A 281 -17.05 8.05 -20.45
CA GLY A 281 -18.44 7.59 -20.26
C GLY A 281 -19.31 8.59 -19.50
N ASP A 282 -18.81 9.11 -18.37
CA ASP A 282 -19.57 9.94 -17.43
C ASP A 282 -19.80 11.37 -17.95
N VAL A 283 -18.82 11.94 -18.69
CA VAL A 283 -18.84 13.35 -19.14
C VAL A 283 -18.98 13.48 -20.65
N PHE A 284 -18.32 12.62 -21.43
CA PHE A 284 -18.39 12.66 -22.89
C PHE A 284 -19.41 11.68 -23.50
N HIS A 285 -20.17 10.97 -22.66
CA HIS A 285 -21.25 10.05 -23.06
C HIS A 285 -20.83 9.00 -24.10
N SER A 286 -19.60 8.49 -24.00
CA SER A 286 -19.06 7.49 -24.93
C SER A 286 -19.88 6.21 -24.93
N THR A 287 -20.38 5.81 -26.10
CA THR A 287 -21.09 4.55 -26.31
C THR A 287 -20.19 3.31 -26.20
N ARG A 288 -18.86 3.48 -26.08
CA ARG A 288 -17.90 2.38 -25.79
C ARG A 288 -17.83 2.01 -24.30
N CYS A 289 -18.46 2.77 -23.40
CA CYS A 289 -18.44 2.54 -21.96
C CYS A 289 -19.86 2.75 -21.40
N PRO A 290 -20.52 1.74 -20.78
CA PRO A 290 -21.84 1.91 -20.15
C PRO A 290 -21.81 2.78 -18.87
N CYS A 291 -20.72 3.54 -18.69
CA CYS A 291 -20.26 4.09 -17.43
C CYS A 291 -21.10 5.33 -17.04
N GLY A 292 -21.42 6.20 -18.01
CA GLY A 292 -22.37 7.30 -17.81
C GLY A 292 -23.80 6.82 -17.54
N GLN A 293 -24.27 5.78 -18.24
CA GLN A 293 -25.57 5.14 -17.99
C GLN A 293 -25.62 4.55 -16.57
N GLN A 294 -24.54 3.88 -16.14
CA GLN A 294 -24.42 3.35 -14.78
C GLN A 294 -24.42 4.44 -13.71
N LEU A 295 -23.78 5.59 -13.97
CA LEU A 295 -23.79 6.73 -13.07
C LEU A 295 -25.21 7.30 -12.91
N GLN A 296 -25.90 7.56 -14.03
CA GLN A 296 -27.26 8.09 -14.04
C GLN A 296 -28.26 7.13 -13.36
N ALA A 297 -28.23 5.84 -13.69
CA ALA A 297 -29.09 4.85 -13.06
C ALA A 297 -28.78 4.68 -11.56
N GLY A 298 -27.50 4.76 -11.17
CA GLY A 298 -27.09 4.80 -9.77
C GLY A 298 -27.64 6.01 -9.00
N LEU A 299 -27.52 7.22 -9.58
CA LEU A 299 -28.09 8.45 -9.02
C LEU A 299 -29.61 8.36 -8.87
N ALA A 300 -30.30 7.90 -9.91
CA ALA A 300 -31.75 7.70 -9.89
C ALA A 300 -32.18 6.70 -8.81
N ARG A 301 -31.50 5.56 -8.68
CA ARG A 301 -31.83 4.52 -7.68
C ARG A 301 -31.59 5.01 -6.25
N VAL A 302 -30.55 5.80 -6.00
CA VAL A 302 -30.29 6.42 -4.70
C VAL A 302 -31.31 7.53 -4.40
N ALA A 303 -31.71 8.32 -5.39
CA ALA A 303 -32.68 9.41 -5.22
C ALA A 303 -34.10 8.94 -4.83
N GLN A 304 -34.48 7.72 -5.26
CA GLN A 304 -35.75 7.06 -4.92
C GLN A 304 -35.87 6.69 -3.43
N GLU A 305 -34.76 6.68 -2.68
CA GLU A 305 -34.74 6.29 -1.27
C GLU A 305 -34.74 7.53 -0.36
N PRO A 306 -35.30 7.43 0.85
CA PRO A 306 -35.29 8.55 1.80
C PRO A 306 -33.88 8.88 2.32
N ARG A 307 -32.97 7.90 2.31
CA ARG A 307 -31.55 8.07 2.63
C ARG A 307 -30.67 7.19 1.75
N GLY A 308 -29.51 7.71 1.34
CA GLY A 308 -28.55 6.96 0.55
C GLY A 308 -27.30 7.77 0.18
N VAL A 309 -26.30 7.09 -0.40
CA VAL A 309 -25.03 7.69 -0.81
C VAL A 309 -24.65 7.17 -2.20
N LEU A 310 -24.39 8.07 -3.14
CA LEU A 310 -23.57 7.74 -4.31
C LEU A 310 -22.15 8.28 -4.08
N LEU A 311 -21.19 7.37 -4.02
CA LEU A 311 -19.78 7.68 -3.86
C LEU A 311 -19.10 7.65 -5.23
N TYR A 312 -18.61 8.80 -5.66
CA TYR A 312 -17.83 8.99 -6.89
C TYR A 312 -16.34 9.06 -6.54
N LEU A 313 -15.63 7.94 -6.74
CA LEU A 313 -14.19 7.86 -6.56
C LEU A 313 -13.51 8.44 -7.80
N ASN A 314 -12.68 9.47 -7.60
CA ASN A 314 -11.93 10.17 -8.65
C ASN A 314 -10.69 9.38 -9.14
N GLN A 315 -10.84 8.07 -9.23
CA GLN A 315 -9.86 7.08 -9.69
C GLN A 315 -10.56 6.25 -10.76
N ASP A 316 -9.85 5.99 -11.86
CA ASP A 316 -10.46 5.39 -13.05
C ASP A 316 -10.70 3.88 -12.82
N SER A 317 -11.89 3.39 -13.20
CA SER A 317 -12.47 2.09 -12.79
C SER A 317 -11.72 0.80 -13.16
N GLN A 318 -10.52 0.91 -13.73
CA GLN A 318 -9.65 -0.19 -14.15
C GLN A 318 -8.16 0.07 -13.84
N GLY A 319 -7.82 1.08 -13.03
CA GLY A 319 -6.43 1.54 -12.85
C GLY A 319 -5.80 2.16 -14.11
N LEU A 320 -6.52 2.19 -15.24
CA LEU A 320 -6.16 2.88 -16.46
C LEU A 320 -6.21 4.38 -16.22
N THR A 321 -5.05 5.06 -16.21
CA THR A 321 -5.06 6.51 -16.44
C THR A 321 -5.83 6.82 -17.73
N LEU A 322 -6.46 8.00 -17.83
CA LEU A 322 -7.12 8.45 -19.06
C LEU A 322 -6.26 8.23 -20.33
N ALA A 323 -4.95 8.49 -20.26
CA ALA A 323 -4.04 8.24 -21.37
C ALA A 323 -3.96 6.75 -21.78
N ASN A 324 -3.95 5.85 -20.79
CA ASN A 324 -4.00 4.41 -21.02
C ASN A 324 -5.38 3.94 -21.52
N GLN A 325 -6.48 4.52 -21.04
CA GLN A 325 -7.81 4.25 -21.61
C GLN A 325 -7.89 4.64 -23.10
N ILE A 326 -7.35 5.80 -23.47
CA ILE A 326 -7.29 6.23 -24.88
C ILE A 326 -6.37 5.34 -25.72
N ARG A 327 -5.23 4.85 -25.18
CA ARG A 327 -4.40 3.84 -25.84
C ARG A 327 -5.14 2.51 -26.08
N ALA A 328 -5.96 2.07 -25.14
CA ALA A 328 -6.79 0.88 -25.34
C ALA A 328 -7.81 1.10 -26.48
N TYR A 329 -8.38 2.30 -26.59
CA TYR A 329 -9.24 2.66 -27.73
C TYR A 329 -8.49 2.75 -29.06
N GLU A 330 -7.24 3.25 -29.06
CA GLU A 330 -6.37 3.29 -30.24
C GLU A 330 -6.03 1.87 -30.75
N LEU A 331 -5.78 0.91 -29.84
CA LEU A 331 -5.60 -0.51 -30.19
C LEU A 331 -6.91 -1.14 -30.72
N GLN A 332 -8.05 -0.83 -30.12
CA GLN A 332 -9.37 -1.29 -30.61
C GLN A 332 -9.69 -0.75 -32.01
N ASP A 333 -9.35 0.50 -32.30
CA ASP A 333 -9.51 1.11 -33.62
C ASP A 333 -8.59 0.47 -34.69
N GLN A 334 -7.52 -0.22 -34.25
CA GLN A 334 -6.65 -1.06 -35.08
C GLN A 334 -7.14 -2.53 -35.19
N GLY A 335 -8.27 -2.87 -34.55
CA GLY A 335 -8.88 -4.20 -34.60
C GLY A 335 -8.43 -5.18 -33.51
N VAL A 336 -7.71 -4.72 -32.48
CA VAL A 336 -7.37 -5.54 -31.31
C VAL A 336 -8.61 -5.73 -30.42
N ASP A 337 -8.83 -6.93 -29.90
CA ASP A 337 -9.96 -7.19 -28.99
C ASP A 337 -9.86 -6.36 -27.69
N THR A 338 -11.00 -6.06 -27.06
CA THR A 338 -11.07 -5.26 -25.83
C THR A 338 -10.27 -5.89 -24.68
N ALA A 339 -10.30 -7.22 -24.51
CA ALA A 339 -9.55 -7.87 -23.44
C ALA A 339 -8.04 -7.83 -23.71
N GLU A 340 -7.63 -8.02 -24.96
CA GLU A 340 -6.23 -7.96 -25.36
C GLU A 340 -5.67 -6.53 -25.28
N ALA A 341 -6.41 -5.53 -25.75
CA ALA A 341 -6.02 -4.11 -25.64
C ALA A 341 -5.82 -3.70 -24.16
N ASN A 342 -6.71 -4.09 -23.26
CA ASN A 342 -6.55 -3.81 -21.83
C ASN A 342 -5.34 -4.54 -21.22
N ALA A 343 -5.06 -5.78 -21.64
CA ALA A 343 -3.90 -6.53 -21.19
C ALA A 343 -2.57 -5.88 -21.67
N GLN A 344 -2.50 -5.46 -22.94
CA GLN A 344 -1.32 -4.78 -23.51
C GLN A 344 -1.01 -3.44 -22.82
N VAL A 345 -2.03 -2.76 -22.30
CA VAL A 345 -1.87 -1.47 -21.58
C VAL A 345 -1.54 -1.65 -20.08
N GLY A 346 -1.50 -2.90 -19.59
CA GLY A 346 -0.97 -3.23 -18.25
C GLY A 346 -1.96 -3.02 -17.10
N VAL A 347 -3.20 -3.48 -17.26
CA VAL A 347 -4.23 -3.42 -16.21
C VAL A 347 -3.99 -4.45 -15.11
N ALA A 348 -3.60 -3.97 -13.92
CA ALA A 348 -3.78 -4.70 -12.66
C ALA A 348 -4.99 -4.14 -11.92
N PRO A 349 -5.94 -4.97 -11.45
CA PRO A 349 -7.09 -4.50 -10.67
C PRO A 349 -6.63 -3.98 -9.30
N ASP A 350 -6.78 -2.68 -9.06
CA ASP A 350 -6.31 -2.06 -7.84
C ASP A 350 -7.21 -2.41 -6.64
N GLN A 351 -6.61 -2.90 -5.56
CA GLN A 351 -7.32 -3.18 -4.31
C GLN A 351 -7.42 -1.95 -3.40
N ARG A 352 -6.68 -0.86 -3.69
CA ARG A 352 -6.63 0.37 -2.88
C ARG A 352 -7.95 1.14 -2.89
N ASP A 353 -8.69 1.08 -3.99
CA ASP A 353 -9.96 1.82 -4.21
C ASP A 353 -10.99 1.54 -3.10
N TYR A 354 -11.07 0.29 -2.63
CA TYR A 354 -12.08 -0.15 -1.66
C TYR A 354 -11.88 0.46 -0.27
N GLY A 355 -10.64 0.64 0.18
CA GLY A 355 -10.37 1.19 1.51
C GLY A 355 -10.61 2.69 1.60
N ILE A 356 -10.29 3.45 0.55
CA ILE A 356 -10.66 4.87 0.46
C ILE A 356 -12.18 5.04 0.50
N GLY A 357 -12.90 4.24 -0.28
CA GLY A 357 -14.36 4.28 -0.27
C GLY A 357 -14.98 3.87 1.07
N ALA A 358 -14.43 2.84 1.72
CA ALA A 358 -14.83 2.42 3.06
C ALA A 358 -14.65 3.53 4.11
N GLN A 359 -13.50 4.23 4.12
CA GLN A 359 -13.30 5.34 5.05
C GLN A 359 -14.24 6.52 4.81
N ILE A 360 -14.57 6.83 3.55
CA ILE A 360 -15.55 7.89 3.24
C ILE A 360 -16.95 7.50 3.73
N LEU A 361 -17.38 6.26 3.50
CA LEU A 361 -18.67 5.75 4.00
C LEU A 361 -18.73 5.75 5.53
N GLY A 362 -17.63 5.38 6.20
CA GLY A 362 -17.51 5.44 7.66
C GLY A 362 -17.57 6.87 8.22
N ASP A 363 -16.91 7.85 7.59
CA ASP A 363 -17.00 9.27 7.99
C ASP A 363 -18.41 9.87 7.79
N LEU A 364 -19.13 9.40 6.76
CA LEU A 364 -20.54 9.72 6.54
C LEU A 364 -21.49 9.03 7.55
N GLY A 365 -20.99 8.11 8.38
CA GLY A 365 -21.75 7.41 9.42
C GLY A 365 -22.46 6.13 8.96
N VAL A 366 -22.13 5.59 7.78
CA VAL A 366 -22.66 4.30 7.31
C VAL A 366 -22.07 3.15 8.15
N ARG A 367 -22.88 2.14 8.45
CA ARG A 367 -22.51 0.92 9.20
C ARG A 367 -22.95 -0.35 8.48
N SER A 368 -24.16 -0.36 7.94
CA SER A 368 -24.63 -1.41 7.04
C SER A 368 -25.27 -0.82 5.80
N MET A 369 -25.03 -1.47 4.65
CA MET A 369 -25.43 -0.95 3.35
C MET A 369 -26.14 -1.97 2.47
N ARG A 370 -27.10 -1.46 1.68
CA ARG A 370 -27.69 -2.15 0.53
C ARG A 370 -26.96 -1.65 -0.72
N ILE A 371 -26.07 -2.45 -1.28
CA ILE A 371 -25.15 -2.00 -2.34
C ILE A 371 -25.77 -2.10 -3.73
N VAL A 372 -25.74 -1.01 -4.50
CA VAL A 372 -26.28 -0.94 -5.86
C VAL A 372 -25.21 -1.40 -6.86
N THR A 373 -25.28 -2.67 -7.29
CA THR A 373 -24.31 -3.29 -8.18
C THR A 373 -24.88 -4.46 -8.98
N ASN A 374 -24.46 -4.57 -10.24
CA ASN A 374 -24.72 -5.73 -11.12
C ASN A 374 -23.60 -6.79 -11.03
N HIS A 375 -22.56 -6.51 -10.25
CA HIS A 375 -21.45 -7.43 -10.00
C HIS A 375 -21.29 -7.66 -8.48
N PRO A 376 -22.14 -8.52 -7.88
CA PRO A 376 -22.03 -8.88 -6.47
C PRO A 376 -20.76 -9.71 -6.23
N ARG A 377 -19.64 -9.03 -5.97
CA ARG A 377 -18.40 -9.66 -5.49
C ARG A 377 -18.42 -9.74 -3.97
N ARG A 378 -17.74 -10.73 -3.40
CA ARG A 378 -17.53 -10.82 -1.95
C ARG A 378 -16.47 -9.78 -1.55
N PHE A 379 -16.91 -8.64 -1.03
CA PHE A 379 -16.02 -7.58 -0.54
C PHE A 379 -15.31 -8.04 0.73
N VAL A 380 -14.08 -8.53 0.59
CA VAL A 380 -13.25 -8.96 1.72
C VAL A 380 -12.72 -7.72 2.44
N GLY A 381 -12.82 -7.69 3.77
CA GLY A 381 -12.20 -6.66 4.61
C GLY A 381 -13.08 -5.47 5.00
N LEU A 382 -14.31 -5.33 4.49
CA LEU A 382 -15.24 -4.25 4.92
C LEU A 382 -15.53 -4.27 6.42
N GLU A 383 -15.61 -5.45 7.04
CA GLU A 383 -15.79 -5.64 8.48
C GLU A 383 -14.69 -4.93 9.29
N GLY A 384 -13.47 -4.83 8.75
CA GLY A 384 -12.36 -4.10 9.38
C GLY A 384 -12.61 -2.60 9.53
N TYR A 385 -13.47 -2.02 8.69
CA TYR A 385 -13.91 -0.62 8.74
C TYR A 385 -15.21 -0.43 9.54
N GLY A 386 -15.73 -1.50 10.17
CA GLY A 386 -17.05 -1.48 10.80
C GLY A 386 -18.21 -1.41 9.80
N LEU A 387 -17.98 -1.80 8.54
CA LEU A 387 -18.97 -1.78 7.46
C LEU A 387 -19.44 -3.19 7.12
N SER A 388 -20.73 -3.34 6.84
CA SER A 388 -21.35 -4.59 6.39
C SER A 388 -22.25 -4.38 5.17
N ILE A 389 -22.37 -5.39 4.31
CA ILE A 389 -23.32 -5.41 3.20
C ILE A 389 -24.45 -6.36 3.59
N VAL A 390 -25.67 -5.83 3.66
CA VAL A 390 -26.88 -6.59 4.04
C VAL A 390 -27.70 -7.03 2.83
N GLU A 391 -27.54 -6.36 1.69
CA GLU A 391 -28.25 -6.65 0.44
C GLU A 391 -27.41 -6.20 -0.76
N SER A 392 -27.53 -6.88 -1.91
CA SER A 392 -27.05 -6.40 -3.20
C SER A 392 -28.24 -6.14 -4.11
N ILE A 393 -28.42 -4.89 -4.51
CA ILE A 393 -29.51 -4.42 -5.36
C ILE A 393 -28.98 -4.33 -6.81
N PRO A 394 -29.43 -5.18 -7.75
CA PRO A 394 -29.16 -4.98 -9.16
C PRO A 394 -29.92 -3.76 -9.68
N PHE A 395 -29.44 -3.15 -10.76
CA PHE A 395 -30.02 -1.95 -11.34
C PHE A 395 -29.93 -1.98 -12.86
N ASP A 396 -30.98 -1.53 -13.54
CA ASP A 396 -31.03 -1.46 -14.99
C ASP A 396 -30.10 -0.35 -15.49
N THR A 397 -29.32 -0.64 -16.54
CA THR A 397 -28.39 0.29 -17.19
C THR A 397 -28.82 0.64 -18.61
N GLY A 398 -29.97 0.15 -19.09
CA GLY A 398 -30.50 0.46 -20.42
C GLY A 398 -29.67 -0.06 -21.58
N GLY A 399 -28.92 -1.16 -21.39
CA GLY A 399 -28.16 -1.84 -22.42
C GLY A 399 -28.89 -3.08 -22.95
N ASP A 400 -28.79 -3.34 -24.25
CA ASP A 400 -29.50 -4.42 -24.93
C ASP A 400 -29.23 -5.82 -24.36
N ALA A 401 -30.23 -6.70 -24.47
CA ALA A 401 -30.25 -8.04 -23.89
C ALA A 401 -29.32 -9.08 -24.58
N GLU A 402 -28.34 -8.64 -25.37
CA GLU A 402 -27.49 -9.50 -26.22
C GLU A 402 -26.10 -9.85 -25.62
N SER A 403 -25.95 -9.82 -24.29
CA SER A 403 -24.72 -10.30 -23.61
C SER A 403 -24.95 -11.39 -22.55
N VAL A 404 -26.15 -11.99 -22.53
CA VAL A 404 -26.47 -13.15 -21.66
C VAL A 404 -26.54 -14.45 -22.46
N GLU A 405 -25.54 -14.72 -23.30
CA GLU A 405 -25.33 -16.06 -23.85
C GLU A 405 -23.87 -16.27 -24.30
N HIS A 406 -23.02 -16.88 -23.45
CA HIS A 406 -21.94 -17.84 -23.79
C HIS A 406 -20.90 -18.06 -22.66
N VAL A 407 -21.28 -18.72 -21.56
CA VAL A 407 -20.39 -19.67 -20.83
C VAL A 407 -21.25 -20.78 -20.24
N GLY A 408 -21.72 -21.74 -21.06
CA GLY A 408 -22.76 -22.69 -20.65
C GLY A 408 -22.78 -24.03 -21.37
N ALA A 409 -21.72 -24.42 -22.09
CA ALA A 409 -21.67 -25.69 -22.82
C ALA A 409 -20.29 -26.33 -22.77
N GLY A 410 -19.95 -26.95 -21.63
CA GLY A 410 -18.81 -27.84 -21.54
C GLY A 410 -19.04 -29.06 -22.44
N ARG A 411 -18.32 -29.12 -23.57
CA ARG A 411 -18.33 -30.31 -24.46
C ARG A 411 -17.86 -31.53 -23.68
N ARG A 412 -18.77 -32.47 -23.44
CA ARG A 412 -18.41 -33.88 -23.21
C ARG A 412 -18.17 -34.54 -24.57
N SER A 413 -16.96 -34.97 -24.85
CA SER A 413 -16.69 -35.99 -25.87
C SER A 413 -15.30 -36.58 -25.69
N SER A 414 -15.27 -37.92 -25.50
CA SER A 414 -14.14 -38.86 -25.63
C SER A 414 -12.83 -38.50 -24.91
#